data_AF-A0A964NPG6-F1
#
_entry.id   AF-A0A964NPG6-F1
#
_cell.length_a   1.000
_cell.length_b   1.000
_cell.length_c   1.000
_cell.angle_alpha   90.00
_cell.angle_beta   90.00
_cell.angle_gamma   90.00
#
_symmetry.space_group_name_H-M   'P 1'
#
loop_
_entity.id
_entity.type
_entity.pdbx_description
1 polymer ?
#
loop_
_entity_poly.entity_id
_entity_poly.type
_entity_poly.pdbx_seq_one_letter_code
_entity_poly.pdbx_strand_id
1 'polypeptide(L)'
;MTDFDWPNKTLHMTVKGEVKDEPLSLATQDLASYAYQFMFLPKLLKNKLLLTMSTGKRLNQYTYQISYTQELLTIAGAPCKTLHLAQIEQSTQKTDTKELWLSVEQYYLPVRLLMVDDHGKKLEQTLTELHVE
;
A
#
# COMPACT_ATOMS: atom_id res chain seq x y z
N MET A 1 -18.08 -0.77 6.26
CA MET A 1 -18.21 -0.21 4.89
C MET A 1 -17.42 1.06 4.83
N THR A 2 -16.89 1.43 3.67
CA THR A 2 -16.09 2.65 3.52
C THR A 2 -16.52 3.34 2.24
N ASP A 3 -16.87 4.60 2.34
CA ASP A 3 -17.34 5.41 1.23
C ASP A 3 -16.55 6.72 1.15
N PHE A 4 -16.06 7.01 -0.05
CA PHE A 4 -15.19 8.16 -0.33
C PHE A 4 -16.03 9.26 -0.98
N ASP A 5 -16.60 10.15 -0.16
CA ASP A 5 -17.36 11.30 -0.63
C ASP A 5 -16.40 12.43 -1.03
N TRP A 6 -15.85 12.31 -2.23
CA TRP A 6 -14.95 13.32 -2.81
C TRP A 6 -15.59 14.71 -2.95
N PRO A 7 -16.85 14.87 -3.39
CA PRO A 7 -17.51 16.17 -3.43
C PRO A 7 -17.53 16.90 -2.09
N ASN A 8 -17.87 16.20 -1.00
CA ASN A 8 -17.94 16.79 0.34
C ASN A 8 -16.61 16.73 1.12
N LYS A 9 -15.60 16.06 0.57
CA LYS A 9 -14.29 15.83 1.19
C LYS A 9 -14.41 15.09 2.53
N THR A 10 -15.26 14.07 2.56
CA THR A 10 -15.51 13.25 3.75
C THR A 10 -15.30 11.78 3.44
N LEU A 11 -14.62 11.09 4.34
CA LEU A 11 -14.52 9.63 4.32
C LEU A 11 -15.50 9.08 5.35
N HIS A 12 -16.53 8.39 4.88
CA HIS A 12 -17.49 7.71 5.73
C HIS A 12 -17.04 6.28 5.99
N MET A 13 -16.91 5.90 7.27
CA MET A 13 -16.54 4.55 7.67
C MET A 13 -17.58 3.97 8.61
N THR A 14 -17.95 2.70 8.40
CA THR A 14 -18.77 1.94 9.33
C THR A 14 -17.94 0.82 9.94
N VAL A 15 -17.67 0.91 11.24
CA VAL A 15 -16.84 -0.04 12.00
C VAL A 15 -17.68 -0.60 13.13
N LYS A 16 -17.93 -1.92 13.12
CA LYS A 16 -18.77 -2.59 14.13
C LYS A 16 -20.16 -1.95 14.32
N GLY A 17 -20.74 -1.39 13.25
CA GLY A 17 -22.05 -0.73 13.27
C GLY A 17 -22.01 0.76 13.61
N GLU A 18 -20.88 1.28 14.07
CA GLU A 18 -20.71 2.71 14.34
C GLU A 18 -20.22 3.44 13.09
N VAL A 19 -20.85 4.57 12.81
CA VAL A 19 -20.43 5.48 11.73
C VAL A 19 -19.36 6.42 12.26
N LYS A 20 -18.27 6.54 11.51
CA LYS A 20 -17.16 7.44 11.78
C LYS A 20 -16.85 8.21 10.50
N ASP A 21 -16.88 9.53 10.61
CA ASP A 21 -16.51 10.43 9.53
C ASP A 21 -15.12 11.01 9.79
N GLU A 22 -14.30 11.06 8.76
CA GLU A 22 -12.96 11.67 8.79
C GLU A 22 -12.78 12.61 7.59
N PRO A 23 -11.95 13.67 7.71
CA PRO A 23 -11.61 14.51 6.57
C PRO A 23 -10.93 13.69 5.46
N LEU A 24 -11.44 13.79 4.23
CA LEU A 24 -10.87 13.14 3.06
C LEU A 24 -9.88 14.07 2.35
N SER A 25 -8.59 13.92 2.68
CA SER A 25 -7.52 14.66 1.99
C SER A 25 -7.37 14.22 0.53
N LEU A 26 -6.93 15.13 -0.33
CA LEU A 26 -6.54 14.79 -1.69
C LEU A 26 -5.46 13.69 -1.68
N ALA A 27 -5.50 12.82 -2.69
CA ALA A 27 -4.60 11.67 -2.83
C ALA A 27 -4.73 10.57 -1.74
N THR A 28 -5.75 10.63 -0.87
CA THR A 28 -6.06 9.51 0.03
C THR A 28 -6.29 8.24 -0.77
N GLN A 29 -5.60 7.16 -0.39
CA GLN A 29 -5.71 5.85 -1.01
C GLN A 29 -6.54 4.89 -0.16
N ASP A 30 -6.94 3.78 -0.75
CA ASP A 30 -7.39 2.57 -0.06
C ASP A 30 -6.37 1.43 -0.27
N LEU A 31 -6.60 0.29 0.38
CA LEU A 31 -5.70 -0.88 0.30
C LEU A 31 -5.62 -1.53 -1.09
N ALA A 32 -6.59 -1.34 -1.97
CA ALA A 32 -6.50 -1.81 -3.35
C ALA A 32 -5.74 -0.78 -4.20
N SER A 33 -6.10 0.50 -4.12
CA SER A 33 -5.50 1.55 -4.97
C SER A 33 -4.03 1.85 -4.63
N TYR A 34 -3.63 1.77 -3.35
CA TYR A 34 -2.27 2.19 -2.96
C TYR A 34 -1.15 1.36 -3.63
N ALA A 35 -1.39 0.07 -3.89
CA ALA A 35 -0.39 -0.82 -4.48
C ALA A 35 -0.18 -0.57 -5.97
N TYR A 36 -1.24 -0.14 -6.68
CA TYR A 36 -1.23 0.04 -8.13
C TYR A 36 -0.95 1.48 -8.58
N GLN A 37 -1.06 2.48 -7.69
CA GLN A 37 -0.84 3.90 -8.04
C GLN A 37 0.53 4.14 -8.69
N PHE A 38 1.55 3.36 -8.33
CA PHE A 38 2.93 3.55 -8.79
C PHE A 38 3.13 3.22 -10.27
N MET A 39 2.22 2.44 -10.86
CA MET A 39 2.19 2.21 -12.30
C MET A 39 1.89 3.50 -13.08
N PHE A 40 1.14 4.41 -12.47
CA PHE A 40 0.73 5.68 -13.08
C PHE A 40 1.54 6.87 -12.55
N LEU A 41 2.07 6.78 -11.33
CA LEU A 41 2.80 7.84 -10.64
C LEU A 41 4.22 7.40 -10.24
N PRO A 42 5.06 6.89 -11.16
CA PRO A 42 6.39 6.36 -10.82
C PRO A 42 7.34 7.44 -10.26
N LYS A 43 7.05 8.73 -10.50
CA LYS A 43 7.81 9.85 -9.92
C LYS A 43 7.78 9.87 -8.39
N LEU A 44 6.74 9.32 -7.77
CA LEU A 44 6.63 9.19 -6.32
C LEU A 44 7.73 8.28 -5.74
N LEU A 45 8.28 7.37 -6.55
CA LEU A 45 9.28 6.41 -6.12
C LEU A 45 10.71 6.97 -5.97
N LYS A 46 10.90 8.27 -6.23
CA LYS A 46 12.23 8.91 -6.18
C LYS A 46 12.59 9.51 -4.82
N ASN A 47 11.61 9.61 -3.91
CA ASN A 47 11.73 10.30 -2.63
C ASN A 47 11.15 9.44 -1.49
N LYS A 48 11.31 9.88 -0.23
CA LYS A 48 10.49 9.38 0.87
C LYS A 48 9.01 9.63 0.56
N LEU A 49 8.17 8.66 0.87
CA LEU A 49 6.76 8.68 0.51
C LEU A 49 5.90 8.76 1.78
N LEU A 50 5.07 9.80 1.89
CA LEU A 50 4.03 9.92 2.91
C LEU A 50 2.67 9.67 2.25
N LEU A 51 1.97 8.64 2.68
CA LEU A 51 0.68 8.23 2.13
C LEU A 51 -0.41 8.30 3.19
N THR A 52 -1.47 9.05 2.92
CA THR A 52 -2.73 8.93 3.66
C THR A 52 -3.53 7.77 3.06
N MET A 53 -3.88 6.78 3.88
CA MET A 53 -4.55 5.58 3.42
C MET A 53 -5.64 5.12 4.40
N SER A 54 -6.80 4.76 3.86
CA SER A 54 -7.87 4.09 4.58
C SER A 54 -7.69 2.57 4.52
N THR A 55 -7.78 1.90 5.67
CA THR A 55 -7.89 0.44 5.76
C THR A 55 -9.34 -0.03 5.89
N GLY A 56 -10.28 0.91 5.69
CA GLY A 56 -11.72 0.76 5.93
C GLY A 56 -12.15 0.72 7.40
N LYS A 57 -11.21 0.48 8.32
CA LYS A 57 -11.42 0.63 9.78
C LYS A 57 -10.93 1.97 10.32
N ARG A 58 -9.90 2.53 9.67
CA ARG A 58 -9.24 3.77 10.08
C ARG A 58 -8.59 4.44 8.89
N LEU A 59 -8.45 5.75 9.00
CA LEU A 59 -7.64 6.59 8.12
C LEU A 59 -6.31 6.88 8.82
N ASN A 60 -5.21 6.48 8.22
CA ASN A 60 -3.88 6.62 8.80
C ASN A 60 -2.90 7.25 7.79
N GLN A 61 -1.81 7.80 8.30
CA GLN A 61 -0.66 8.17 7.50
C GLN A 61 0.45 7.14 7.66
N TYR A 62 1.03 6.75 6.52
CA TYR A 62 2.11 5.77 6.43
C TYR A 62 3.30 6.42 5.75
N THR A 63 4.47 6.34 6.37
CA THR A 63 5.73 6.74 5.72
C THR A 63 6.46 5.52 5.23
N TYR A 64 6.88 5.55 3.96
CA TYR A 64 7.65 4.49 3.34
C TYR A 64 9.07 4.96 3.04
N GLN A 65 10.01 4.07 3.29
CA GLN A 65 11.35 4.12 2.75
C GLN A 65 11.42 3.23 1.50
N ILE A 66 12.05 3.77 0.47
CA ILE A 66 12.26 3.06 -0.78
C ILE A 66 13.69 2.53 -0.77
N SER A 67 13.85 1.22 -0.94
CA SER A 67 15.16 0.62 -1.17
C SER A 67 15.57 0.90 -2.61
N TYR A 68 16.56 1.78 -2.80
CA TYR A 68 17.10 2.06 -4.14
C TYR A 68 17.95 0.90 -4.69
N THR A 69 18.35 -0.03 -3.82
CA THR A 69 18.94 -1.30 -4.24
C THR A 69 17.83 -2.22 -4.70
N GLN A 70 17.85 -2.58 -5.98
CA GLN A 70 16.89 -3.51 -6.56
C GLN A 70 17.14 -4.93 -6.04
N GLU A 71 16.08 -5.62 -5.65
CA GLU A 71 16.10 -7.00 -5.21
C GLU A 71 15.69 -7.92 -6.36
N LEU A 72 16.43 -9.01 -6.58
CA LEU A 72 16.06 -10.04 -7.55
C LEU A 72 15.23 -11.11 -6.85
N LEU A 73 13.94 -11.19 -7.17
CA LEU A 73 13.01 -12.18 -6.63
C LEU A 73 12.61 -13.20 -7.71
N THR A 74 12.14 -14.37 -7.29
CA THR A 74 11.44 -15.30 -8.19
C THR A 74 9.94 -15.06 -8.06
N ILE A 75 9.31 -14.55 -9.12
CA ILE A 75 7.87 -14.24 -9.19
C ILE A 75 7.29 -15.01 -10.37
N ALA A 76 6.16 -15.70 -10.18
CA ALA A 76 5.54 -16.53 -11.21
C ALA A 76 6.51 -17.49 -11.93
N GLY A 77 7.51 -18.02 -11.22
CA GLY A 77 8.53 -18.94 -11.77
C GLY A 77 9.66 -18.28 -12.57
N ALA A 78 9.70 -16.95 -12.67
CA ALA A 78 10.71 -16.20 -13.39
C ALA A 78 11.48 -15.21 -12.49
N PRO A 79 12.75 -14.90 -12.82
CA PRO A 79 13.48 -13.84 -12.14
C PRO A 79 12.83 -12.47 -12.42
N CYS A 80 12.63 -11.67 -11.38
CA CYS A 80 11.99 -10.38 -11.42
C CYS A 80 12.79 -9.38 -10.58
N LYS A 81 13.26 -8.30 -11.21
CA LYS A 81 13.91 -7.19 -10.50
C LYS A 81 12.84 -6.32 -9.85
N THR A 82 12.98 -6.10 -8.56
CA THR A 82 11.97 -5.41 -7.76
C THR A 82 12.54 -4.24 -6.98
N LEU A 83 11.71 -3.22 -6.81
CA LEU A 83 11.92 -2.11 -5.89
C LEU A 83 11.09 -2.37 -4.63
N HIS A 84 11.73 -2.36 -3.48
CA HIS A 84 11.09 -2.63 -2.20
C HIS A 84 10.70 -1.31 -1.50
N LEU A 85 9.43 -1.18 -1.14
CA LEU A 85 8.88 -0.12 -0.31
C LEU A 85 8.60 -0.70 1.07
N ALA A 86 9.38 -0.29 2.06
CA ALA A 86 9.22 -0.71 3.45
C ALA A 86 8.59 0.43 4.28
N GLN A 87 7.54 0.13 5.03
CA GLN A 87 6.98 1.09 5.99
C GLN A 87 8.02 1.40 7.08
N ILE A 88 8.24 2.68 7.35
CA ILE A 88 9.05 3.12 8.48
C ILE A 88 8.16 3.09 9.72
N GLU A 89 8.55 2.33 10.74
CA GLU A 89 7.88 2.41 12.05
C GLU A 89 8.07 3.81 12.63
N GLN A 90 6.95 4.52 12.85
CA GLN A 90 6.96 5.89 13.39
C GLN A 90 6.76 5.95 14.91
N SER A 91 6.50 4.80 15.56
CA SER A 91 6.12 4.71 16.97
C SER A 91 6.82 3.54 17.63
N THR A 92 7.06 3.64 18.95
CA THR A 92 7.55 2.55 19.78
C THR A 92 6.46 1.51 20.11
N GLN A 93 5.20 1.80 19.77
CA GLN A 93 4.09 0.85 19.88
C GLN A 93 4.03 -0.05 18.65
N LYS A 94 3.74 -1.34 18.85
CA LYS A 94 3.48 -2.28 17.76
C LYS A 94 2.34 -1.74 16.89
N THR A 95 2.65 -1.47 15.63
CA THR A 95 1.67 -1.08 14.62
C THR A 95 1.70 -2.08 13.49
N ASP A 96 0.63 -2.13 12.71
CA ASP A 96 0.60 -2.94 11.51
C ASP A 96 1.59 -2.39 10.48
N THR A 97 2.38 -3.27 9.89
CA THR A 97 3.32 -2.94 8.82
C THR A 97 2.81 -3.42 7.48
N LYS A 98 3.20 -2.71 6.42
CA LYS A 98 2.91 -3.06 5.03
C LYS A 98 4.16 -2.84 4.22
N GLU A 99 4.51 -3.81 3.40
CA GLU A 99 5.67 -3.79 2.53
C GLU A 99 5.25 -4.21 1.13
N LEU A 100 5.78 -3.53 0.12
CA LEU A 100 5.47 -3.77 -1.29
C LEU A 100 6.75 -4.00 -2.08
N TRP A 101 6.72 -5.00 -2.96
CA TRP A 101 7.72 -5.17 -4.00
C TRP A 101 7.08 -4.88 -5.35
N LEU A 102 7.68 -3.94 -6.08
CA LEU A 102 7.20 -3.47 -7.37
C LEU A 102 8.17 -3.92 -8.46
N SER A 103 7.69 -4.54 -9.54
CA SER A 103 8.55 -4.92 -10.65
C SER A 103 9.05 -3.70 -11.42
N VAL A 104 10.37 -3.49 -11.46
CA VAL A 104 10.95 -2.33 -12.15
C VAL A 104 10.86 -2.44 -13.68
N GLU A 105 10.74 -3.66 -14.20
CA GLU A 105 10.68 -3.94 -15.63
C GLU A 105 9.24 -4.04 -16.17
N GLN A 106 8.25 -4.21 -15.28
CA GLN A 106 6.82 -4.23 -15.63
C GLN A 106 6.09 -3.01 -15.04
N TYR A 107 6.59 -1.82 -15.33
CA TYR A 107 5.96 -0.53 -14.97
C TYR A 107 5.62 -0.39 -13.47
N TYR A 108 6.45 -0.93 -12.58
CA TYR A 108 6.19 -0.93 -11.13
C TYR A 108 4.89 -1.63 -10.72
N LEU A 109 4.47 -2.65 -11.49
CA LEU A 109 3.40 -3.56 -11.10
C LEU A 109 3.72 -4.17 -9.73
N PRO A 110 2.80 -4.16 -8.75
CA PRO A 110 3.00 -4.83 -7.48
C PRO A 110 3.06 -6.35 -7.70
N VAL A 111 4.18 -6.95 -7.32
CA VAL A 111 4.43 -8.40 -7.47
C VAL A 111 4.45 -9.15 -6.14
N ARG A 112 4.62 -8.44 -5.03
CA ARG A 112 4.51 -8.99 -3.68
C ARG A 112 4.02 -7.93 -2.71
N LEU A 113 3.17 -8.36 -1.78
CA LEU A 113 2.69 -7.57 -0.64
C LEU A 113 2.85 -8.41 0.62
N LEU A 114 3.55 -7.85 1.62
CA LEU A 114 3.62 -8.40 2.97
C LEU A 114 2.91 -7.44 3.92
N MET A 115 1.96 -7.96 4.69
CA MET A 115 1.32 -7.23 5.78
C MET A 115 1.53 -8.00 7.08
N VAL A 116 1.89 -7.26 8.13
CA VAL A 116 2.00 -7.81 9.49
C VAL A 116 1.06 -7.00 10.38
N ASP A 117 0.15 -7.66 11.09
CA ASP A 117 -0.70 -6.97 12.05
C ASP A 117 0.02 -6.66 13.38
N ASP A 118 -0.65 -5.93 14.26
CA ASP A 118 -0.15 -5.55 15.59
C ASP A 118 0.11 -6.75 16.52
N HIS A 119 -0.47 -7.91 16.20
CA HIS A 119 -0.23 -9.18 16.88
C HIS A 119 0.91 -10.00 16.24
N GLY A 120 1.51 -9.53 15.14
CA GLY A 120 2.58 -10.20 14.42
C GLY A 120 2.12 -11.25 13.42
N LYS A 121 0.80 -11.37 13.16
CA LYS A 121 0.27 -12.28 12.14
C LYS A 121 0.61 -11.74 10.76
N LYS A 122 1.13 -12.62 9.92
CA LYS A 122 1.55 -12.28 8.56
C LYS A 122 0.50 -12.66 7.54
N LEU A 123 0.27 -11.78 6.58
CA LEU A 123 -0.43 -12.05 5.33
C LEU A 123 0.53 -11.68 4.20
N GLU A 124 0.80 -12.66 3.34
CA GLU A 124 1.65 -12.47 2.16
C GLU A 124 0.84 -12.77 0.90
N GLN A 125 0.97 -11.91 -0.10
CA GLN A 125 0.40 -12.09 -1.43
C GLN A 125 1.53 -11.95 -2.44
N THR A 126 1.60 -12.88 -3.40
CA THR A 126 2.61 -12.88 -4.46
C THR A 126 1.91 -13.11 -5.79
N LEU A 127 2.31 -12.36 -6.81
CA LEU A 127 1.79 -12.51 -8.16
C LEU A 127 2.19 -13.88 -8.72
N THR A 128 1.19 -14.69 -9.08
CA THR A 128 1.39 -16.00 -9.70
C THR A 128 1.15 -15.97 -11.20
N GLU A 129 0.23 -15.12 -11.66
CA GLU A 129 -0.16 -14.99 -13.06
C GLU A 129 -0.82 -13.63 -13.29
N LEU A 130 -0.62 -13.05 -14.48
CA LEU A 130 -1.32 -11.85 -14.94
C LEU A 130 -1.80 -12.09 -16.37
N HIS A 131 -3.10 -11.89 -16.60
CA HIS A 131 -3.73 -11.99 -17.91
C HIS A 131 -4.40 -10.65 -18.25
N VAL A 132 -4.26 -10.20 -19.51
CA VAL A 132 -4.88 -8.97 -20.02
C VAL A 132 -5.50 -9.31 -21.37
N GLU A 133 -6.79 -9.02 -21.53
CA GLU A 133 -7.58 -9.20 -22.76
C GLU A 133 -7.72 -7.88 -23.54
#